data_AF-A0A1F2TMW7-F1
#
_entry.id   AF-A0A1F2TMW7-F1
#
_cell.length_a   1.000
_cell.length_b   1.000
_cell.length_c   1.000
_cell.angle_alpha   90.00
_cell.angle_beta   90.00
_cell.angle_gamma   90.00
#
_symmetry.space_group_name_H-M   'P 1'
#
loop_
_entity.id
_entity.type
_entity.pdbx_description
1 polymer ?
#
loop_
_entity_poly.entity_id
_entity_poly.type
_entity_poly.pdbx_seq_one_letter_code
_entity_poly.pdbx_strand_id
1 'polypeptide(L)' 'MKDVRSKPAMRIWLDVGRKEPGTAVYEARQLRDALVRKGWKVGKDLSYSEIEGGTHDEGSFAKRAEPFLRYLFPPR' A
#
# COMPACT_ATOMS: atom_id res chain seq x y z
N MET A 1 20.54 -2.54 -14.12
CA MET A 1 19.22 -2.25 -13.53
C MET A 1 18.24 -2.07 -14.69
N LYS A 2 17.14 -2.84 -14.78
CA LYS A 2 16.19 -2.67 -15.89
C LYS A 2 15.55 -1.29 -15.75
N ASP A 3 15.82 -0.41 -16.71
CA ASP A 3 15.20 0.89 -16.79
C ASP A 3 13.70 0.70 -17.10
N VAL A 4 12.85 0.97 -16.10
CA VAL A 4 11.40 0.87 -16.22
C VAL A 4 10.92 2.14 -16.93
N ARG A 5 11.13 2.17 -18.25
CA ARG A 5 10.77 3.29 -19.14
C ARG A 5 9.28 3.64 -19.09
N SER A 6 8.44 2.71 -18.67
CA SER A 6 6.99 2.88 -18.51
C SER A 6 6.48 2.17 -17.26
N LYS A 7 5.52 2.76 -16.56
CA LYS A 7 4.85 2.17 -15.40
C LYS A 7 4.36 0.74 -15.72
N PRO A 8 4.78 -0.30 -14.97
CA PRO A 8 4.31 -1.66 -15.21
C PRO A 8 2.81 -1.79 -14.90
N ALA A 9 2.13 -2.67 -15.63
CA ALA A 9 0.73 -2.99 -15.39
C ALA A 9 0.57 -3.88 -14.16
N MET A 10 0.71 -3.29 -12.96
CA MET A 10 0.56 -3.97 -11.68
C MET A 10 -0.25 -3.15 -10.68
N ARG A 11 -0.89 -3.86 -9.77
CA ARG A 11 -1.57 -3.29 -8.59
C ARG A 11 -0.60 -3.27 -7.41
N ILE A 12 -0.65 -2.22 -6.61
CA ILE A 12 0.15 -2.07 -5.38
C ILE A 12 -0.78 -1.92 -4.19
N TRP A 13 -0.55 -2.72 -3.15
CA TRP A 13 -1.18 -2.55 -1.84
C TRP A 13 -0.19 -1.87 -0.91
N LEU A 14 -0.58 -0.72 -0.34
CA LEU A 14 0.22 0.03 0.62
C LEU A 14 -0.65 0.37 1.84
N ASP A 15 -0.28 -0.11 3.00
CA ASP A 15 -0.96 0.23 4.25
C ASP A 15 0.03 0.55 5.37
N VAL A 16 -0.48 1.21 6.40
CA VAL A 16 0.26 1.50 7.63
C VAL A 16 -0.70 1.60 8.81
N GLY A 17 -0.32 1.06 9.96
CA GLY A 17 -1.03 1.29 11.22
C GLY A 17 -0.77 2.69 11.80
N ARG A 18 -1.80 3.37 12.29
CA ARG A 18 -1.64 4.72 12.90
C ARG A 18 -0.87 4.72 14.22
N LYS A 19 -0.71 3.57 14.86
CA LYS A 19 0.08 3.37 16.07
C LYS A 19 1.42 2.70 15.81
N GLU A 20 1.85 2.61 14.55
CA GLU A 20 3.21 2.20 14.23
C GLU A 20 4.21 3.27 14.69
N PRO A 21 5.41 2.87 15.16
CA PRO A 21 6.37 3.78 15.76
C PRO A 21 7.04 4.70 14.73
N GLY A 22 7.59 5.82 15.24
CA GLY A 22 8.46 6.70 14.47
C GLY A 22 7.78 7.38 13.30
N THR A 23 8.39 7.29 12.12
CA THR A 23 7.99 8.00 10.90
C THR A 23 7.14 7.16 9.96
N ALA A 24 6.72 5.95 10.34
CA ALA A 24 6.05 4.99 9.46
C ALA A 24 4.87 5.57 8.68
N VAL A 25 3.96 6.29 9.36
CA VAL A 25 2.80 6.92 8.71
C VAL A 25 3.23 8.02 7.73
N TYR A 26 4.23 8.82 8.10
CA TYR A 26 4.77 9.86 7.23
C TYR A 26 5.43 9.24 5.99
N GLU A 27 6.26 8.22 6.16
CA GLU A 27 6.93 7.51 5.07
C GLU A 27 5.96 6.81 4.13
N ALA A 28 4.90 6.19 4.67
CA ALA A 28 3.83 5.60 3.87
C ALA A 28 3.11 6.65 3.01
N ARG A 29 2.84 7.85 3.55
CA ARG A 29 2.29 8.98 2.76
C ARG A 29 3.26 9.44 1.67
N GLN A 30 4.55 9.56 1.98
CA GLN A 30 5.57 9.96 1.02
C GLN A 30 5.71 8.93 -0.11
N LEU A 31 5.65 7.64 0.21
CA LEU A 31 5.68 6.55 -0.77
C LEU A 31 4.43 6.56 -1.66
N ARG A 32 3.24 6.72 -1.07
CA ARG A 32 1.99 6.92 -1.82
C ARG A 32 2.13 8.06 -2.83
N ASP A 33 2.63 9.21 -2.39
CA ASP A 33 2.75 10.40 -3.25
C ASP A 33 3.79 10.19 -4.36
N ALA A 34 4.87 9.47 -4.08
CA ALA A 34 5.87 9.09 -5.08
C ALA A 34 5.29 8.12 -6.13
N LEU A 35 4.50 7.12 -5.71
CA LEU A 35 3.81 6.20 -6.61
C LEU A 35 2.78 6.92 -7.48
N VAL A 36 2.01 7.85 -6.90
CA VAL A 36 1.07 8.69 -7.66
C VAL A 36 1.80 9.53 -8.71
N ARG A 37 2.92 10.17 -8.34
CA ARG A 37 3.78 10.91 -9.29
C ARG A 37 4.34 10.03 -10.41
N LYS A 38 4.51 8.72 -10.17
CA LYS A 38 4.93 7.74 -11.19
C LYS A 38 3.76 7.16 -12.00
N GLY A 39 2.53 7.64 -11.80
CA GLY A 39 1.36 7.30 -12.61
C GLY A 39 0.47 6.21 -12.03
N TRP A 40 0.69 5.77 -10.80
CA TRP A 40 -0.30 4.96 -10.08
C TRP A 40 -1.49 5.81 -9.62
N LYS A 41 -2.67 5.20 -9.57
CA LYS A 41 -3.95 5.85 -9.26
C LYS A 41 -4.58 5.17 -8.06
N VAL A 42 -4.73 5.94 -6.98
CA VAL A 42 -5.42 5.49 -5.76
C VAL A 42 -6.83 5.04 -6.11
N GLY A 43 -7.24 3.87 -5.61
CA GLY A 43 -8.55 3.27 -5.90
C GLY A 43 -8.65 2.53 -7.23
N LYS A 44 -7.61 2.55 -8.08
CA LYS A 44 -7.55 1.79 -9.34
C LYS A 44 -6.44 0.74 -9.31
N ASP A 45 -5.19 1.19 -9.29
CA ASP A 45 -4.01 0.32 -9.30
C ASP A 45 -3.02 0.62 -8.16
N LEU A 46 -3.41 1.50 -7.24
CA LEU A 46 -2.84 1.66 -5.91
C LEU A 46 -3.95 1.61 -4.85
N SER A 47 -3.84 0.69 -3.90
CA SER A 47 -4.57 0.74 -2.63
C SER A 47 -3.71 1.44 -1.59
N TYR A 48 -4.30 2.40 -0.87
CA TYR A 48 -3.67 3.10 0.24
C TYR A 48 -4.60 3.12 1.44
N SER A 49 -4.12 2.75 2.63
CA SER A 49 -4.92 2.79 3.86
C SER A 49 -4.08 3.10 5.09
N GLU A 50 -4.58 4.00 5.93
CA GLU A 50 -4.07 4.22 7.28
C GLU A 50 -5.04 3.59 8.27
N ILE A 51 -4.57 2.57 8.98
CA ILE A 51 -5.41 1.70 9.79
C ILE A 51 -5.53 2.28 11.19
N GLU A 52 -6.74 2.72 11.52
CA GLU A 52 -7.04 3.24 12.85
C GLU A 52 -6.76 2.18 13.93
N GLY A 53 -6.02 2.56 14.96
CA GLY A 53 -5.56 1.63 16.00
C GLY A 53 -4.58 0.53 15.53
N GLY A 54 -4.19 0.49 14.25
CA GLY A 54 -3.23 -0.49 13.74
C GLY A 54 -1.82 -0.26 14.29
N THR A 55 -1.14 -1.34 14.63
CA THR A 55 0.16 -1.40 15.33
C THR A 55 1.17 -2.21 14.52
N HIS A 56 2.44 -2.17 14.91
CA HIS A 56 3.52 -2.90 14.26
C HIS A 56 3.65 -4.32 14.82
N ASP A 57 2.62 -5.15 14.59
CA ASP A 57 2.58 -6.55 15.03
C ASP A 57 1.80 -7.45 14.05
N GLU A 58 2.05 -8.76 14.12
CA GLU A 58 1.48 -9.76 13.23
C GLU A 58 -0.05 -9.84 13.33
N GLY A 59 -0.61 -9.59 14.51
CA GLY A 59 -2.06 -9.60 14.74
C GLY A 59 -2.76 -8.46 14.00
N SER A 60 -2.15 -7.28 13.98
CA SER A 60 -2.61 -6.14 13.18
C SER A 60 -2.51 -6.46 11.68
N PHE A 61 -1.40 -7.04 11.26
CA PHE A 61 -1.13 -7.36 9.85
C PHE A 61 -2.08 -8.45 9.32
N ALA A 62 -2.35 -9.48 10.11
CA ALA A 62 -3.25 -10.58 9.75
C ALA A 62 -4.67 -10.11 9.40
N LYS A 63 -5.18 -9.06 10.07
CA LYS A 63 -6.50 -8.46 9.77
C LYS A 63 -6.60 -7.90 8.35
N ARG A 64 -5.47 -7.66 7.69
CA ARG A 64 -5.38 -7.09 6.34
C ARG A 64 -5.03 -8.13 5.28
N ALA A 65 -4.81 -9.37 5.70
CA ALA A 65 -4.48 -10.50 4.83
C ALA A 65 -5.55 -10.71 3.73
N GLU A 66 -6.80 -10.89 4.15
CA GLU A 66 -7.90 -11.08 3.21
C GLU A 66 -8.11 -9.85 2.28
N PRO A 67 -8.22 -8.60 2.79
CA PRO A 67 -8.34 -7.42 1.94
C PRO A 67 -7.21 -7.27 0.90
N PHE A 68 -5.94 -7.47 1.30
CA PHE A 68 -4.83 -7.33 0.35
C PHE A 68 -4.91 -8.39 -0.75
N LEU A 69 -5.25 -9.65 -0.40
CA LEU A 69 -5.36 -10.75 -1.36
C LEU A 69 -6.45 -10.48 -2.39
N ARG A 70 -7.64 -10.03 -1.95
CA ARG A 70 -8.74 -9.67 -2.85
C ARG A 70 -8.37 -8.53 -3.80
N TYR A 71 -7.61 -7.55 -3.31
CA TYR A 71 -7.17 -6.42 -4.12
C TYR A 71 -6.14 -6.82 -5.20
N LEU A 72 -5.13 -7.60 -4.81
CA LEU A 72 -4.06 -8.03 -5.70
C LEU A 72 -4.51 -9.12 -6.68
N PHE A 73 -5.44 -9.98 -6.26
CA PHE A 73 -5.93 -11.13 -7.03
C PHE A 73 -7.47 -11.11 -7.12
N PRO A 74 -8.07 -10.16 -7.86
CA PRO A 74 -9.52 -10.12 -8.03
C PRO A 74 -10.02 -11.38 -8.76
N PRO A 75 -11.29 -11.77 -8.57
CA PRO A 75 -11.93 -12.78 -9.41
C PRO A 75 -11.78 -12.42 -10.89
N ARG A 76 -11.57 -13.45 -11.73
CA ARG A 76 -11.53 -13.30 -13.19
C ARG A 76 -12.93 -13.15 -13.76
#